data_AF-A0A3A0USE6-F1
#
_entry.id   AF-A0A3A0USE6-F1
#
_cell.length_a   1.000
_cell.length_b   1.000
_cell.length_c   1.000
_cell.angle_alpha   90.00
_cell.angle_beta   90.00
_cell.angle_gamma   90.00
#
_symmetry.space_group_name_H-M   'P 1'
#
loop_
_entity.id
_entity.type
_entity.pdbx_description
1 polymer ?
#
loop_
_entity_poly.entity_id
_entity_poly.type
_entity_poly.pdbx_seq_one_letter_code
_entity_poly.pdbx_strand_id
1 'polypeptide(L)'
;LVHPDLMSAYAYPKAVEEGKALPHWNLFGLDINQVGYQGQVLPMLVAAYILATIEKALRKVVPTVLDNLLTPLLSILVTAFVTFSFVGPITRTLGYWLSDGLTWLYEFGGAIGGLIFGLLYAPIVITGMHHSFIAIETQLIADSASTGGSFIFPIATMSNIAQGAAALAAFF
;
A
#
# COMPACT_ATOMS: atom_id res chain seq x y z
N LEU A 1 -0.92 -1.27 -12.67
CA LEU A 1 -0.91 -1.66 -11.24
C LEU A 1 -2.31 -1.71 -10.60
N VAL A 2 -3.32 -1.05 -11.18
CA VAL A 2 -4.71 -0.99 -10.66
C VAL A 2 -5.76 -1.48 -11.68
N HIS A 3 -5.36 -2.37 -12.60
CA HIS A 3 -6.24 -2.85 -13.67
C HIS A 3 -7.46 -3.59 -13.08
N PRO A 4 -8.68 -3.41 -13.62
CA PRO A 4 -9.89 -4.04 -13.09
C PRO A 4 -9.85 -5.57 -13.04
N ASP A 5 -9.18 -6.20 -14.00
CA ASP A 5 -9.02 -7.66 -14.04
C ASP A 5 -8.10 -8.22 -12.95
N LEU A 6 -7.34 -7.36 -12.26
CA LEU A 6 -6.55 -7.79 -11.10
C LEU A 6 -7.46 -7.91 -9.90
N MET A 7 -7.18 -8.91 -9.05
CA MET A 7 -7.80 -8.98 -7.74
C MET A 7 -7.55 -7.66 -7.01
N SER A 8 -8.62 -7.09 -6.45
CA SER A 8 -8.54 -5.87 -5.66
C SER A 8 -7.61 -6.06 -4.46
N ALA A 9 -6.70 -5.11 -4.22
CA ALA A 9 -5.83 -5.08 -3.03
C ALA A 9 -6.64 -5.21 -1.73
N TYR A 10 -7.87 -4.69 -1.70
CA TYR A 10 -8.76 -4.75 -0.54
C TYR A 10 -9.40 -6.12 -0.34
N ALA A 11 -9.52 -6.93 -1.39
CA ALA A 11 -10.06 -8.30 -1.32
C ALA A 11 -8.99 -9.33 -0.95
N TYR A 12 -7.71 -8.99 -1.14
CA TYR A 12 -6.58 -9.89 -0.89
C TYR A 12 -6.52 -10.43 0.56
N PRO A 13 -6.63 -9.62 1.63
CA PRO A 13 -6.51 -10.12 3.00
C PRO A 13 -7.56 -11.20 3.31
N LYS A 14 -8.82 -10.95 2.93
CA LYS A 14 -9.92 -11.91 3.09
C LYS A 14 -9.70 -13.18 2.28
N ALA A 15 -9.21 -13.07 1.05
CA ALA A 15 -8.94 -14.24 0.21
C ALA A 15 -7.83 -15.14 0.80
N VAL A 16 -6.81 -14.54 1.41
CA VAL A 16 -5.75 -15.27 2.13
C VAL A 16 -6.29 -15.94 3.38
N GLU A 17 -7.11 -15.24 4.16
CA GLU A 17 -7.72 -15.76 5.40
C GLU A 17 -8.67 -16.94 5.12
N GLU A 18 -9.45 -16.86 4.04
CA GLU A 18 -10.37 -17.92 3.58
C GLU A 18 -9.65 -19.09 2.88
N GLY A 19 -8.32 -19.04 2.73
CA GLY A 19 -7.53 -20.06 2.05
C GLY A 19 -7.86 -20.21 0.56
N LYS A 20 -8.47 -19.19 -0.06
CA LYS A 20 -8.84 -19.23 -1.49
C LYS A 20 -7.58 -19.15 -2.35
N ALA A 21 -7.58 -19.92 -3.45
CA ALA A 21 -6.51 -19.84 -4.44
C ALA A 21 -6.43 -18.41 -5.01
N LEU A 22 -5.30 -17.76 -4.80
CA LEU A 22 -5.05 -16.44 -5.37
C LEU A 22 -4.80 -16.58 -6.88
N PRO A 23 -5.41 -15.72 -7.71
CA PRO A 23 -5.09 -15.66 -9.13
C PRO A 23 -3.62 -15.28 -9.26
N HIS A 24 -2.86 -16.06 -10.03
CA HIS A 24 -1.42 -15.87 -10.21
C HIS A 24 -1.06 -16.03 -11.69
N TRP A 25 -0.04 -15.29 -12.12
CA TRP A 25 0.66 -15.56 -13.37
C TRP A 25 1.81 -16.52 -13.07
N ASN A 26 1.95 -17.58 -13.86
CA ASN A 26 3.18 -18.36 -13.88
C ASN A 26 4.09 -17.80 -14.97
N LEU A 27 5.08 -17.00 -14.58
CA LEU A 27 6.07 -16.43 -15.50
C LEU A 27 7.43 -17.05 -15.20
N PHE A 28 7.98 -17.80 -16.15
CA PHE A 28 9.31 -18.41 -16.03
C PHE A 28 9.49 -19.27 -14.75
N GLY A 29 8.42 -19.91 -14.27
CA GLY A 29 8.43 -20.70 -13.03
C GLY A 29 8.26 -19.89 -11.74
N LEU A 30 8.03 -18.57 -11.84
CA LEU A 30 7.66 -17.71 -10.72
C LEU A 30 6.15 -17.53 -10.68
N ASP A 31 5.55 -17.86 -9.54
CA ASP A 31 4.13 -17.59 -9.29
C ASP A 31 3.98 -16.16 -8.76
N ILE A 32 3.43 -15.28 -9.61
CA ILE A 32 3.27 -13.86 -9.32
C ILE A 32 1.78 -13.58 -9.11
N ASN A 33 1.42 -13.17 -7.90
CA ASN A 33 0.04 -12.86 -7.53
C ASN A 33 -0.55 -11.73 -8.42
N GLN A 34 -1.68 -12.02 -9.08
CA GLN A 34 -2.47 -11.08 -9.91
C GLN A 34 -3.31 -10.15 -9.04
N VAL A 35 -2.65 -9.44 -8.14
CA VAL A 35 -3.30 -8.58 -7.15
C VAL A 35 -2.86 -7.16 -7.43
N GLY A 36 -3.83 -6.27 -7.58
CA GLY A 36 -3.57 -4.86 -7.75
C GLY A 36 -2.97 -4.24 -6.49
N TYR A 37 -2.47 -3.02 -6.61
CA TYR A 37 -1.89 -2.26 -5.51
C TYR A 37 -2.75 -1.01 -5.23
N GLN A 38 -4.08 -1.17 -5.33
CA GLN A 38 -5.04 -0.10 -5.07
C GLN A 38 -4.83 0.44 -3.64
N GLY A 39 -4.75 1.76 -3.52
CA GLY A 39 -4.51 2.44 -2.24
C GLY A 39 -3.09 2.30 -1.70
N GLN A 40 -2.18 1.53 -2.30
CA GLN A 40 -0.84 1.36 -1.72
C GLN A 40 0.16 2.37 -2.31
N VAL A 41 0.59 3.35 -1.51
CA VAL A 41 1.48 4.43 -1.99
C VAL A 41 2.93 3.97 -2.16
N LEU A 42 3.48 3.19 -1.22
CA LEU A 42 4.86 2.70 -1.30
C LEU A 42 5.17 1.93 -2.61
N PRO A 43 4.41 0.90 -3.01
CA PRO A 43 4.67 0.22 -4.28
C PRO A 43 4.55 1.15 -5.48
N MET A 44 3.63 2.13 -5.45
CA MET A 44 3.47 3.09 -6.55
C MET A 44 4.66 4.06 -6.65
N LEU A 45 5.20 4.54 -5.52
CA LEU A 45 6.39 5.39 -5.50
C LEU A 45 7.62 4.65 -6.02
N VAL A 46 7.83 3.42 -5.54
CA VAL A 46 8.96 2.59 -5.99
C VAL A 46 8.81 2.22 -7.47
N ALA A 47 7.60 1.87 -7.92
CA ALA A 47 7.35 1.60 -9.33
C ALA A 47 7.58 2.83 -10.21
N ALA A 48 7.16 4.02 -9.80
CA ALA A 48 7.41 5.25 -10.54
C ALA A 48 8.91 5.57 -10.64
N TYR A 49 9.66 5.36 -9.56
CA TYR A 49 11.11 5.52 -9.55
C TYR A 49 11.80 4.53 -10.51
N ILE A 50 11.40 3.25 -10.47
CA ILE A 50 11.91 2.21 -11.38
C ILE A 50 11.60 2.57 -12.83
N LEU A 51 10.36 2.97 -13.11
CA LEU A 51 9.92 3.37 -14.45
C LEU A 51 10.77 4.53 -14.98
N ALA A 52 10.94 5.59 -14.18
CA ALA A 52 11.73 6.75 -14.56
C ALA A 52 13.20 6.38 -14.81
N THR A 53 13.75 5.45 -14.03
CA THR A 53 15.13 4.97 -14.17
C THR A 53 15.30 4.15 -15.45
N ILE A 54 14.39 3.21 -15.70
CA ILE A 54 14.42 2.35 -16.89
C ILE A 54 14.19 3.17 -18.16
N GLU A 55 13.22 4.09 -18.15
CA GLU A 55 12.94 4.95 -19.31
C GLU A 55 14.16 5.80 -19.67
N LYS A 56 14.81 6.44 -18.69
CA LYS A 56 16.05 7.21 -18.92
C LYS A 56 17.19 6.34 -19.44
N ALA A 57 17.27 5.08 -19.02
CA ALA A 57 18.28 4.15 -19.51
C ALA A 57 18.00 3.73 -20.95
N LEU A 58 16.75 3.40 -21.28
CA LEU A 58 16.32 2.99 -22.62
C LEU A 58 16.50 4.11 -23.64
N ARG A 59 16.17 5.37 -23.29
CA ARG A 59 16.40 6.53 -24.17
C ARG A 59 17.85 6.72 -24.62
N LYS A 60 18.83 6.18 -23.89
CA LYS A 60 20.26 6.23 -24.27
C LYS A 60 20.64 5.17 -25.29
N VAL A 61 19.86 4.09 -25.41
CA VAL A 61 20.19 2.91 -26.23
C VAL A 61 19.28 2.83 -27.45
N VAL A 62 18.02 3.26 -27.33
CA VAL A 62 17.01 3.18 -28.39
C VAL A 62 17.24 4.29 -29.43
N PRO A 63 17.31 3.96 -30.73
CA PRO A 63 17.40 4.97 -31.79
C PRO A 63 16.19 5.91 -31.80
N THR A 64 16.40 7.20 -32.08
CA THR A 64 15.37 8.26 -32.03
C THR A 64 14.09 7.94 -32.83
N VAL A 65 14.22 7.21 -33.94
CA VAL A 65 13.10 6.81 -34.81
C VAL A 65 12.14 5.86 -34.08
N LEU A 66 12.64 5.06 -33.15
CA LEU A 66 11.88 4.06 -32.40
C LEU A 66 11.53 4.50 -30.97
N ASP A 67 12.11 5.61 -30.50
CA ASP A 67 12.01 6.09 -29.11
C ASP A 67 10.56 6.37 -28.69
N ASN A 68 9.73 6.89 -29.60
CA ASN A 68 8.32 7.19 -29.31
C ASN A 68 7.46 5.95 -29.05
N LEU A 69 7.91 4.76 -29.46
CA LEU A 69 7.16 3.51 -29.31
C LEU A 69 7.86 2.52 -28.37
N LEU A 70 9.12 2.18 -28.66
CA LEU A 70 9.84 1.12 -27.94
C LEU A 70 10.18 1.52 -26.51
N THR A 71 10.63 2.76 -26.29
CA THR A 71 11.03 3.22 -24.96
C THR A 71 9.88 3.17 -23.96
N PRO A 72 8.69 3.77 -24.20
CA PRO A 72 7.59 3.70 -23.25
C PRO A 72 7.02 2.28 -23.12
N LEU A 73 6.99 1.49 -24.19
CA LEU A 73 6.50 0.11 -24.13
C LEU A 73 7.39 -0.76 -23.25
N LEU A 74 8.70 -0.75 -23.50
CA LEU A 74 9.67 -1.55 -22.77
C LEU A 74 9.82 -1.07 -21.32
N SER A 75 9.80 0.26 -21.09
CA SER A 75 9.87 0.80 -19.73
C SER A 75 8.69 0.34 -18.89
N ILE A 76 7.46 0.42 -19.42
CA ILE A 76 6.26 -0.03 -18.72
C ILE A 76 6.29 -1.55 -18.50
N LEU A 77 6.65 -2.34 -19.52
CA LEU A 77 6.64 -3.80 -19.44
C LEU A 77 7.64 -4.30 -18.39
N VAL A 78 8.88 -3.82 -18.43
CA VAL A 78 9.91 -4.21 -17.46
C VAL A 78 9.55 -3.72 -16.07
N THR A 79 9.05 -2.48 -15.93
CA THR A 79 8.63 -1.95 -14.64
C THR A 79 7.47 -2.74 -14.04
N ALA A 80 6.47 -3.11 -14.86
CA ALA A 80 5.35 -3.93 -14.42
C ALA A 80 5.86 -5.29 -13.91
N PHE A 81 6.71 -5.97 -14.69
CA PHE A 81 7.30 -7.25 -14.29
C PHE A 81 8.04 -7.15 -12.95
N VAL A 82 8.96 -6.19 -12.81
CA VAL A 82 9.72 -5.99 -11.56
C VAL A 82 8.81 -5.63 -10.39
N THR A 83 7.79 -4.79 -10.63
CA THR A 83 6.88 -4.34 -9.58
C THR A 83 6.02 -5.47 -9.06
N PHE A 84 5.41 -6.27 -9.94
CA PHE A 84 4.57 -7.39 -9.53
C PHE A 84 5.39 -8.53 -8.91
N SER A 85 6.60 -8.79 -9.40
CA SER A 85 7.43 -9.90 -8.92
C SER A 85 8.10 -9.63 -7.56
N PHE A 86 8.57 -8.41 -7.32
CA PHE A 86 9.40 -8.10 -6.15
C PHE A 86 8.84 -6.98 -5.29
N VAL A 87 8.68 -5.78 -5.87
CA VAL A 87 8.35 -4.56 -5.12
C VAL A 87 7.03 -4.73 -4.38
N GLY A 88 6.03 -5.21 -5.09
CA GLY A 88 4.68 -5.37 -4.61
C GLY A 88 4.56 -6.35 -3.44
N PRO A 89 5.03 -7.61 -3.55
CA PRO A 89 5.06 -8.56 -2.45
C PRO A 89 5.80 -8.02 -1.22
N ILE A 90 6.99 -7.42 -1.41
CA ILE A 90 7.80 -6.90 -0.31
C ILE A 90 7.07 -5.78 0.42
N THR A 91 6.60 -4.77 -0.31
CA THR A 91 5.92 -3.60 0.28
C THR A 91 4.59 -3.98 0.94
N ARG A 92 3.86 -4.94 0.36
CA ARG A 92 2.63 -5.48 0.95
C ARG A 92 2.91 -6.20 2.27
N THR A 93 3.89 -7.10 2.32
CA THR A 93 4.24 -7.83 3.54
C THR A 93 4.69 -6.89 4.66
N LEU A 94 5.52 -5.89 4.33
CA LEU A 94 5.92 -4.85 5.28
C LEU A 94 4.71 -4.08 5.81
N GLY A 95 3.75 -3.76 4.93
CA GLY A 95 2.50 -3.10 5.31
C GLY A 95 1.67 -3.94 6.29
N TYR A 96 1.58 -5.26 6.07
CA TYR A 96 0.86 -6.15 6.97
C TYR A 96 1.53 -6.28 8.32
N TRP A 97 2.84 -6.52 8.38
CA TRP A 97 3.54 -6.61 9.66
C TRP A 97 3.46 -5.33 10.48
N LEU A 98 3.55 -4.18 9.82
CA LEU A 98 3.37 -2.91 10.51
C LEU A 98 1.95 -2.77 11.06
N SER A 99 0.95 -3.13 10.27
CA SER A 99 -0.46 -3.04 10.69
C SER A 99 -0.79 -4.00 11.82
N ASP A 100 -0.34 -5.25 11.74
CA ASP A 100 -0.50 -6.26 12.79
C ASP A 100 0.20 -5.82 14.09
N GLY A 101 1.41 -5.28 13.98
CA GLY A 101 2.15 -4.76 15.13
C GLY A 101 1.44 -3.59 15.82
N LEU A 102 0.82 -2.69 15.05
CA LEU A 102 0.07 -1.55 15.60
C LEU A 102 -1.26 -1.98 16.21
N THR A 103 -1.97 -2.93 15.59
CA THR A 103 -3.20 -3.51 16.16
C THR A 103 -2.89 -4.24 17.46
N TRP A 104 -1.85 -5.07 17.49
CA TRP A 104 -1.39 -5.73 18.72
C TRP A 104 -1.04 -4.72 19.82
N LEU A 105 -0.32 -3.65 19.46
CA LEU A 105 0.05 -2.60 20.40
C LEU A 105 -1.17 -1.90 20.99
N TYR A 106 -2.22 -1.70 20.19
CA TYR A 106 -3.47 -1.11 20.65
C TYR A 106 -4.24 -2.07 21.58
N GLU A 107 -4.44 -3.32 21.18
CA GLU A 107 -5.20 -4.33 21.93
C GLU A 107 -4.56 -4.64 23.30
N PHE A 108 -3.23 -4.76 23.35
CA PHE A 108 -2.51 -5.10 24.59
C PHE A 108 -2.06 -3.86 25.38
N GLY A 109 -1.80 -2.74 24.70
CA GLY A 109 -1.24 -1.54 25.31
C GLY A 109 -2.28 -0.55 25.86
N GLY A 110 -3.57 -0.74 25.58
CA GLY A 110 -4.65 0.13 26.04
C GLY A 110 -4.37 1.61 25.71
N ALA A 111 -4.46 2.49 26.72
CA ALA A 111 -4.22 3.93 26.53
C ALA A 111 -2.80 4.25 26.03
N ILE A 112 -1.77 3.51 26.47
CA ILE A 112 -0.39 3.69 26.03
C ILE A 112 -0.24 3.26 24.57
N GLY A 113 -0.89 2.15 24.21
CA GLY A 113 -0.94 1.66 22.83
C GLY A 113 -1.59 2.69 21.89
N GLY A 114 -2.71 3.27 22.29
CA GLY A 114 -3.36 4.36 21.57
C GLY A 114 -2.49 5.61 21.42
N LEU A 115 -1.71 5.98 22.44
CA LEU A 115 -0.78 7.11 22.38
C LEU A 115 0.34 6.85 21.35
N ILE A 116 0.98 5.69 21.41
CA ILE A 116 2.05 5.34 20.47
C ILE A 116 1.49 5.24 19.05
N PHE A 117 0.33 4.63 18.87
CA PHE A 117 -0.31 4.53 17.56
C PHE A 117 -0.64 5.91 17.01
N GLY A 118 -1.21 6.82 17.82
CA GLY A 118 -1.47 8.20 17.42
C GLY A 118 -0.20 8.99 17.05
N LEU A 119 0.91 8.77 17.76
CA LEU A 119 2.20 9.40 17.46
C LEU A 119 2.75 8.90 16.11
N LEU A 120 2.64 7.61 15.83
CA LEU A 120 3.13 7.00 14.59
C LEU A 120 2.18 7.17 13.41
N TYR A 121 0.91 7.51 13.65
CA TYR A 121 -0.11 7.61 12.62
C TYR A 121 0.27 8.60 11.51
N ALA A 122 0.69 9.83 11.86
CA ALA A 122 1.04 10.84 10.85
C ALA A 122 2.22 10.40 9.94
N PRO A 123 3.36 9.89 10.46
CA PRO A 123 4.40 9.28 9.63
C PRO A 123 3.89 8.15 8.71
N ILE A 124 3.02 7.27 9.22
CA ILE A 124 2.44 6.17 8.44
C ILE A 124 1.56 6.72 7.30
N VAL A 125 0.81 7.79 7.54
CA VAL A 125 0.02 8.46 6.51
C VAL A 125 0.91 9.02 5.40
N ILE A 126 2.07 9.62 5.73
CA ILE A 126 3.02 10.14 4.74
C ILE A 126 3.52 9.04 3.80
N THR A 127 3.80 7.85 4.34
CA THR A 127 4.18 6.68 3.52
C THR A 127 3.01 6.09 2.72
N GLY A 128 1.77 6.50 3.05
CA GLY A 128 0.52 5.99 2.50
C GLY A 128 0.19 4.54 2.87
N MET A 129 0.88 3.95 3.83
CA MET A 129 0.55 2.62 4.36
C MET A 129 -0.80 2.60 5.11
N HIS A 130 -1.34 3.77 5.49
CA HIS A 130 -2.62 3.90 6.16
C HIS A 130 -3.81 3.31 5.37
N HIS A 131 -3.71 3.16 4.05
CA HIS A 131 -4.76 2.52 3.25
C HIS A 131 -4.97 1.03 3.58
N SER A 132 -3.95 0.35 4.14
CA SER A 132 -4.10 -1.02 4.65
C SER A 132 -5.04 -1.08 5.87
N PHE A 133 -5.20 0.02 6.60
CA PHE A 133 -6.08 0.09 7.77
C PHE A 133 -7.55 -0.04 7.43
N ILE A 134 -7.97 0.25 6.19
CA ILE A 134 -9.36 0.12 5.76
C ILE A 134 -9.87 -1.32 5.93
N ALA A 135 -9.02 -2.32 5.65
CA ALA A 135 -9.40 -3.73 5.82
C ALA A 135 -9.61 -4.07 7.30
N ILE A 136 -8.70 -3.64 8.16
CA ILE A 136 -8.74 -3.84 9.62
C ILE A 136 -9.95 -3.12 10.20
N GLU A 137 -10.16 -1.86 9.82
CA GLU A 137 -11.29 -1.04 10.22
C GLU A 137 -12.63 -1.67 9.83
N THR A 138 -12.74 -2.21 8.61
CA THR A 138 -13.95 -2.92 8.18
C THR A 138 -14.23 -4.13 9.06
N GLN A 139 -13.19 -4.83 9.52
CA GLN A 139 -13.30 -6.00 10.39
C GLN A 139 -13.69 -5.60 11.82
N LEU A 140 -13.10 -4.54 12.36
CA LEU A 140 -13.47 -3.94 13.65
C LEU A 140 -14.93 -3.45 13.66
N ILE A 141 -15.39 -2.83 12.58
CA ILE A 141 -16.78 -2.38 12.45
C ILE A 141 -17.72 -3.59 12.33
N ALA A 142 -17.34 -4.60 11.54
CA ALA A 142 -18.13 -5.82 11.37
C ALA A 142 -18.28 -6.59 12.69
N ASP A 143 -17.24 -6.63 13.53
CA ASP A 143 -17.25 -7.24 14.86
C ASP A 143 -17.38 -6.18 15.98
N SER A 144 -18.15 -5.12 15.74
CA SER A 144 -18.30 -4.01 16.70
C SER A 144 -18.92 -4.43 18.03
N ALA A 145 -19.68 -5.53 18.07
CA ALA A 145 -20.25 -6.08 19.29
C ALA A 145 -19.19 -6.62 20.27
N SER A 146 -18.05 -7.10 19.75
CA SER A 146 -16.94 -7.64 20.54
C SER A 146 -15.82 -6.59 20.72
N THR A 147 -15.53 -5.83 19.67
CA THR A 147 -14.38 -4.92 19.60
C THR A 147 -14.68 -3.48 20.08
N GLY A 148 -15.96 -3.09 20.16
CA GLY A 148 -16.35 -1.71 20.44
C GLY A 148 -16.23 -0.76 19.24
N GLY A 149 -15.90 -1.27 18.05
CA GLY A 149 -15.82 -0.51 16.80
C GLY A 149 -14.40 -0.08 16.42
N SER A 150 -14.29 0.86 15.47
CA SER A 150 -12.99 1.31 14.95
C SER A 150 -12.29 2.26 15.91
N PHE A 151 -11.19 1.81 16.51
CA PHE A 151 -10.27 2.68 17.25
C PHE A 151 -9.36 3.52 16.35
N ILE A 152 -9.22 3.12 15.09
CA ILE A 152 -8.40 3.80 14.09
C ILE A 152 -9.06 5.13 13.70
N PHE A 153 -10.39 5.15 13.58
CA PHE A 153 -11.12 6.34 13.15
C PHE A 153 -10.98 7.56 14.08
N PRO A 154 -11.14 7.43 15.42
CA PRO A 154 -10.88 8.54 16.34
C PRO A 154 -9.45 9.07 16.24
N ILE A 155 -8.45 8.17 16.16
CA ILE A 155 -7.04 8.56 16.08
C ILE A 155 -6.75 9.31 14.77
N ALA A 156 -7.27 8.80 13.65
CA ALA A 156 -7.18 9.44 12.35
C ALA A 156 -7.81 10.84 12.36
N THR A 157 -9.00 10.96 12.94
CA THR A 157 -9.73 12.23 13.05
C THR A 157 -8.93 13.25 13.88
N MET A 158 -8.44 12.84 15.05
CA MET A 158 -7.65 13.73 15.91
C MET A 158 -6.32 14.14 15.28
N SER A 159 -5.65 13.24 14.55
CA SER A 159 -4.44 13.56 13.80
C SER A 159 -4.71 14.63 12.73
N ASN A 160 -5.80 14.50 11.96
CA ASN A 160 -6.14 15.47 10.90
C ASN A 160 -6.52 16.83 11.50
N ILE A 161 -7.27 16.86 12.60
CA ILE A 161 -7.59 18.10 13.33
C ILE A 161 -6.31 18.76 13.83
N ALA A 162 -5.38 18.00 14.42
CA ALA A 162 -4.11 18.53 14.92
C ALA A 162 -3.25 19.12 13.79
N GLN A 163 -3.17 18.44 12.63
CA GLN A 163 -2.47 18.97 11.46
C GLN A 163 -3.12 20.25 10.92
N GLY A 164 -4.46 20.30 10.85
CA GLY A 164 -5.19 21.50 10.46
C GLY A 164 -4.97 22.67 11.42
N ALA A 165 -5.00 22.40 12.73
CA ALA A 165 -4.72 23.39 13.76
C ALA A 165 -3.27 23.89 13.71
N ALA A 166 -2.30 23.00 13.48
CA ALA A 166 -0.89 23.36 13.34
C ALA A 166 -0.64 24.24 12.10
N ALA A 167 -1.29 23.93 10.97
CA ALA A 167 -1.21 24.74 9.75
C ALA A 167 -1.84 26.13 9.97
N LEU A 168 -2.98 26.21 10.66
CA LEU A 168 -3.61 27.47 11.02
C LEU A 168 -2.74 28.29 11.98
N ALA A 169 -2.15 27.65 12.97
CA ALA A 169 -1.24 28.31 13.92
C ALA A 169 0.04 28.82 13.25
N ALA A 170 0.56 28.12 12.23
CA ALA A 170 1.74 28.57 11.47
C ALA A 170 1.44 29.72 10.49
N PHE A 171 0.17 29.96 10.15
CA PHE A 171 -0.25 31.05 9.28
C PHE A 171 -0.29 32.41 9.99
N PHE A 172 -0.51 32.42 11.31
CA PHE A 172 -0.53 33.61 12.16
C PHE A 172 0.81 33.81 12.87
#